data_AF-A0A1T4V7D0-F1
#
_entry.id   AF-A0A1T4V7D0-F1
#
_cell.length_a   1.000
_cell.length_b   1.000
_cell.length_c   1.000
_cell.angle_alpha   90.00
_cell.angle_beta   90.00
_cell.angle_gamma   90.00
#
_symmetry.space_group_name_H-M   'P 1'
#
loop_
_entity.id
_entity.type
_entity.pdbx_description
1 polymer ?
#
loop_
_entity_poly.entity_id
_entity_poly.type
_entity_poly.pdbx_seq_one_letter_code
_entity_poly.pdbx_strand_id
1 'polypeptide(L)'
;MYAFNQFAADATFTHRDETVSVLAALIGQHMKAFLPEQAALADSPNRAHFDDRAQNLEGIARLLWAAVPLASEKPEVLSTLRDAVENGVNPAHPAYWGDVTDYNQRCVEMSAIALAIVDHEAVFFRAMSEEGQANTVRWLQAASYIQIPNNNWHFATSA
;
A
#
# COMPACT_ATOMS: atom_id res chain seq x y z
N MET A 1 -12.87 9.42 -13.92
CA MET A 1 -13.24 10.55 -13.02
C MET A 1 -14.73 10.55 -12.63
N TYR A 2 -15.63 9.81 -13.30
CA TYR A 2 -17.08 9.86 -13.01
C TYR A 2 -17.59 8.99 -11.84
N ALA A 3 -16.93 7.88 -11.48
CA ALA A 3 -17.49 6.93 -10.49
C ALA A 3 -17.33 7.36 -9.01
N PHE A 4 -16.27 8.12 -8.68
CA PHE A 4 -16.01 8.57 -7.30
C PHE A 4 -17.12 9.50 -6.80
N ASN A 5 -17.60 10.39 -7.67
CA ASN A 5 -18.59 11.40 -7.32
C ASN A 5 -19.97 10.81 -6.99
N GLN A 6 -20.31 9.61 -7.48
CA GLN A 6 -21.66 9.09 -7.31
C GLN A 6 -21.86 8.38 -5.95
N PHE A 7 -20.79 7.85 -5.35
CA PHE A 7 -20.86 7.18 -4.03
C PHE A 7 -20.66 8.14 -2.85
N ALA A 8 -19.86 9.19 -3.03
CA ALA A 8 -19.60 10.18 -1.99
C ALA A 8 -20.60 11.34 -1.96
N ALA A 9 -21.37 11.57 -3.04
CA ALA A 9 -22.30 12.69 -3.12
C ALA A 9 -23.45 12.61 -2.10
N ASP A 10 -23.88 11.39 -1.75
CA ASP A 10 -24.98 11.16 -0.80
C ASP A 10 -24.48 10.80 0.61
N ALA A 11 -23.17 10.67 0.82
CA ALA A 11 -22.59 10.32 2.10
C ALA A 11 -22.56 11.55 3.02
N THR A 12 -23.08 11.40 4.24
CA THR A 12 -23.11 12.47 5.25
C THR A 12 -21.90 12.41 6.18
N PHE A 13 -21.22 11.26 6.23
CA PHE A 13 -20.08 10.97 7.11
C PHE A 13 -20.40 11.18 8.60
N THR A 14 -21.67 11.04 8.98
CA THR A 14 -22.12 11.18 10.37
C THR A 14 -21.96 9.88 11.17
N HIS A 15 -21.87 8.74 10.50
CA HIS A 15 -21.70 7.42 11.09
C HIS A 15 -20.49 6.67 10.50
N ARG A 16 -19.83 5.83 11.34
CA ARG A 16 -18.66 5.03 10.94
C ARG A 16 -18.97 4.12 9.75
N ASP A 17 -20.16 3.55 9.69
CA ASP A 17 -20.55 2.60 8.64
C ASP A 17 -20.62 3.24 7.24
N GLU A 18 -20.97 4.54 7.16
CA GLU A 18 -20.91 5.30 5.91
C GLU A 18 -19.46 5.49 5.46
N THR A 19 -18.57 5.86 6.39
CA THR A 19 -17.13 5.99 6.12
C THR A 19 -16.53 4.66 5.65
N VAL A 20 -16.88 3.56 6.32
CA VAL A 20 -16.45 2.20 5.95
C VAL A 20 -16.92 1.85 4.53
N SER A 21 -18.18 2.13 4.22
CA SER A 21 -18.77 1.84 2.91
C SER A 21 -18.12 2.63 1.78
N VAL A 22 -17.90 3.94 1.99
CA VAL A 22 -17.23 4.81 1.02
C VAL A 22 -15.79 4.35 0.82
N LEU A 23 -15.01 4.17 1.89
CA LEU A 23 -13.61 3.77 1.77
C LEU A 23 -13.45 2.38 1.12
N ALA A 24 -14.31 1.41 1.48
CA ALA A 24 -14.28 0.08 0.85
C ALA A 24 -14.56 0.17 -0.66
N ALA A 25 -15.52 1.01 -1.08
CA ALA A 25 -15.81 1.23 -2.50
C ALA A 25 -14.62 1.90 -3.23
N LEU A 26 -13.99 2.89 -2.61
CA LEU A 26 -12.81 3.56 -3.17
C LEU A 26 -11.64 2.61 -3.32
N ILE A 27 -11.32 1.86 -2.27
CA ILE A 27 -10.24 0.88 -2.31
C ILE A 27 -10.53 -0.18 -3.39
N GLY A 28 -11.76 -0.71 -3.44
CA GLY A 28 -12.16 -1.66 -4.48
C GLY A 28 -12.05 -1.12 -5.91
N GLN A 29 -12.33 0.17 -6.13
CA GLN A 29 -12.14 0.81 -7.43
C GLN A 29 -10.66 0.96 -7.79
N HIS A 30 -9.82 1.35 -6.83
CA HIS A 30 -8.39 1.53 -7.06
C HIS A 30 -7.66 0.20 -7.20
N MET A 31 -8.02 -0.83 -6.44
CA MET A 31 -7.44 -2.18 -6.54
C MET A 31 -7.55 -2.77 -7.95
N LYS A 32 -8.63 -2.48 -8.69
CA LYS A 32 -8.77 -2.89 -10.11
C LYS A 32 -7.68 -2.31 -11.01
N ALA A 33 -7.11 -1.16 -10.65
CA ALA A 33 -6.01 -0.53 -11.39
C ALA A 33 -4.63 -1.07 -10.98
N PHE A 34 -4.50 -1.72 -9.82
CA PHE A 34 -3.23 -2.17 -9.25
C PHE A 34 -3.03 -3.69 -9.23
N LEU A 35 -4.08 -4.51 -9.37
CA LEU A 35 -3.98 -5.97 -9.35
C LEU A 35 -3.89 -6.56 -10.77
N PRO A 36 -2.88 -7.41 -11.07
CA PRO A 36 -2.29 -7.49 -12.41
C PRO A 36 -2.72 -8.70 -13.25
N GLU A 37 -3.81 -9.41 -12.94
CA GLU A 37 -4.33 -10.39 -13.92
C GLU A 37 -4.92 -9.70 -15.17
N GLN A 38 -5.07 -8.37 -15.16
CA GLN A 38 -5.69 -7.59 -16.25
C GLN A 38 -4.93 -6.28 -16.55
N ALA A 39 -3.63 -6.19 -16.25
CA ALA A 39 -2.79 -5.01 -16.46
C ALA A 39 -2.46 -4.73 -17.94
N ALA A 40 -3.45 -4.77 -18.82
CA ALA A 40 -3.40 -4.21 -20.17
C ALA A 40 -4.00 -2.80 -20.18
N LEU A 41 -3.61 -1.92 -19.24
CA LEU A 41 -3.93 -0.49 -19.29
C LEU A 41 -2.72 0.33 -18.87
N ALA A 42 -1.66 0.18 -19.66
CA ALA A 42 -0.62 1.18 -19.79
C ALA A 42 -1.14 2.30 -20.70
N ASP A 43 -1.82 3.30 -20.13
CA ASP A 43 -1.91 4.69 -20.65
C ASP A 43 -2.90 5.52 -19.82
N SER A 44 -2.38 6.21 -18.80
CA SER A 44 -3.11 7.31 -18.16
C SER A 44 -2.23 8.57 -18.22
N PRO A 45 -2.72 9.69 -18.78
CA PRO A 45 -1.91 10.86 -19.16
C PRO A 45 -1.40 11.70 -17.97
N ASN A 46 -1.67 11.30 -16.72
CA ASN A 46 -1.25 12.02 -15.51
C ASN A 46 -0.16 11.28 -14.71
N ARG A 47 0.51 10.26 -15.27
CA ARG A 47 1.68 9.65 -14.63
C ARG A 47 2.88 10.59 -14.76
N ALA A 48 3.17 11.35 -13.70
CA ALA A 48 4.44 12.07 -13.58
C ALA A 48 5.60 11.08 -13.71
N HIS A 49 6.66 11.48 -14.41
CA HIS A 49 7.79 10.65 -14.84
C HIS A 49 8.66 10.07 -13.69
N PHE A 50 8.13 9.12 -12.92
CA PHE A 50 8.89 8.24 -12.02
C PHE A 50 8.64 6.78 -12.41
N ASP A 51 9.69 5.95 -12.32
CA ASP A 51 9.71 4.50 -12.62
C ASP A 51 8.40 3.79 -12.19
N ASP A 52 7.75 3.05 -13.09
CA ASP A 52 6.41 2.46 -12.92
C ASP A 52 6.28 1.62 -11.62
N ARG A 53 7.40 1.12 -11.10
CA ARG A 53 7.51 0.37 -9.84
C ARG A 53 7.36 1.23 -8.58
N ALA A 54 7.93 2.43 -8.58
CA ALA A 54 7.80 3.37 -7.46
C ALA A 54 6.35 3.86 -7.31
N GLN A 55 5.66 4.07 -8.44
CA GLN A 55 4.24 4.42 -8.45
C GLN A 55 3.34 3.30 -7.94
N ASN A 56 3.71 2.03 -8.17
CA ASN A 56 2.98 0.88 -7.64
C ASN A 56 3.05 0.83 -6.12
N LEU A 57 4.25 0.97 -5.53
CA LEU A 57 4.41 1.04 -4.07
C LEU A 57 3.59 2.18 -3.46
N GLU A 58 3.72 3.39 -3.99
CA GLU A 58 3.00 4.58 -3.49
C GLU A 58 1.47 4.37 -3.54
N GLY A 59 0.98 3.75 -4.61
CA GLY A 59 -0.43 3.37 -4.75
C GLY A 59 -0.88 2.39 -3.67
N ILE A 60 -0.12 1.32 -3.46
CA ILE A 60 -0.42 0.30 -2.44
C ILE A 60 -0.35 0.89 -1.03
N ALA A 61 0.67 1.68 -0.71
CA ALA A 61 0.83 2.30 0.60
C ALA A 61 -0.32 3.26 0.94
N ARG A 62 -0.80 4.05 -0.04
CA ARG A 62 -2.01 4.87 0.11
C ARG A 62 -3.25 4.06 0.42
N LEU A 63 -3.40 2.89 -0.22
CA LEU A 63 -4.52 2.00 0.05
C LEU A 63 -4.39 1.35 1.43
N LEU A 64 -3.18 1.02 1.88
CA LEU A 64 -2.93 0.50 3.23
C LEU A 64 -3.36 1.49 4.32
N TRP A 65 -3.09 2.78 4.16
CA TRP A 65 -3.56 3.81 5.11
C TRP A 65 -5.08 3.81 5.32
N ALA A 66 -5.85 3.46 4.29
CA ALA A 66 -7.29 3.33 4.38
C ALA A 66 -7.75 1.92 4.79
N ALA A 67 -7.05 0.87 4.35
CA ALA A 67 -7.45 -0.52 4.58
C ALA A 67 -7.19 -0.99 6.01
N VAL A 68 -6.09 -0.57 6.64
CA VAL A 68 -5.76 -0.90 8.02
C VAL A 68 -6.92 -0.55 8.98
N PRO A 69 -7.39 0.72 9.06
CA PRO A 69 -8.47 1.07 9.99
C PRO A 69 -9.84 0.44 9.65
N LEU A 70 -9.98 -0.22 8.50
CA LEU A 70 -11.18 -0.94 8.09
C LEU A 70 -11.07 -2.45 8.28
N ALA A 71 -9.90 -2.99 8.61
CA ALA A 71 -9.67 -4.42 8.52
C ALA A 71 -10.48 -5.24 9.54
N SER A 72 -10.96 -4.61 10.62
CA SER A 72 -11.91 -5.24 11.55
C SER A 72 -13.29 -5.49 10.92
N GLU A 73 -13.72 -4.61 10.00
CA GLU A 73 -15.00 -4.72 9.28
C GLU A 73 -14.88 -5.33 7.87
N LYS A 74 -13.71 -5.20 7.25
CA LYS A 74 -13.40 -5.56 5.85
C LYS A 74 -12.01 -6.21 5.70
N PRO A 75 -11.75 -7.36 6.36
CA PRO A 75 -10.43 -8.01 6.37
C PRO A 75 -9.96 -8.48 4.98
N GLU A 76 -10.89 -8.70 4.03
CA GLU A 76 -10.60 -9.09 2.65
C GLU A 76 -9.82 -8.02 1.88
N VAL A 77 -10.06 -6.75 2.19
CA VAL A 77 -9.38 -5.62 1.56
C VAL A 77 -7.90 -5.63 1.97
N LEU A 78 -7.63 -5.78 3.27
CA LEU A 78 -6.28 -5.88 3.80
C LEU A 78 -5.55 -7.13 3.29
N SER A 79 -6.26 -8.26 3.18
CA SER A 79 -5.70 -9.51 2.65
C SER A 79 -5.22 -9.36 1.21
N THR A 80 -5.96 -8.63 0.37
CA THR A 80 -5.53 -8.45 -1.02
C THR A 80 -4.33 -7.50 -1.13
N LEU A 81 -4.27 -6.47 -0.28
CA LEU A 81 -3.11 -5.59 -0.21
C LEU A 81 -1.88 -6.29 0.36
N ARG A 82 -2.04 -7.24 1.29
CA ARG A 82 -0.96 -8.13 1.75
C ARG A 82 -0.33 -8.86 0.58
N ASP A 83 -1.12 -9.48 -0.30
CA ASP A 83 -0.60 -10.23 -1.44
C ASP A 83 0.16 -9.31 -2.41
N ALA A 84 -0.31 -8.07 -2.60
CA ALA A 84 0.41 -7.06 -3.37
C ALA A 84 1.75 -6.67 -2.72
N VAL A 85 1.79 -6.53 -1.39
CA VAL A 85 3.03 -6.29 -0.64
C VAL A 85 4.00 -7.45 -0.78
N GLU A 86 3.53 -8.68 -0.59
CA GLU A 86 4.36 -9.88 -0.68
C GLU A 86 5.04 -10.01 -2.06
N ASN A 87 4.29 -9.74 -3.13
CA ASN A 87 4.82 -9.66 -4.49
C ASN A 87 5.77 -8.48 -4.71
N GLY A 88 5.51 -7.35 -4.05
CA GLY A 88 6.31 -6.13 -4.15
C GLY A 88 7.67 -6.21 -3.47
N VAL A 89 7.79 -6.99 -2.39
CA VAL A 89 9.05 -7.18 -1.65
C VAL A 89 9.88 -8.37 -2.14
N ASN A 90 9.34 -9.20 -3.03
CA ASN A 90 10.01 -10.38 -3.58
C ASN A 90 10.91 -10.03 -4.79
N PRO A 91 12.25 -10.15 -4.69
CA PRO A 91 13.18 -9.85 -5.79
C PRO A 91 13.01 -10.72 -7.05
N ALA A 92 12.44 -11.92 -6.92
CA ALA A 92 12.19 -12.83 -8.02
C ALA A 92 10.86 -12.58 -8.73
N HIS A 93 9.98 -11.77 -8.13
CA HIS A 93 8.66 -11.50 -8.69
C HIS A 93 8.71 -10.33 -9.69
N PRO A 94 8.01 -10.38 -10.84
CA PRO A 94 8.01 -9.28 -11.83
C PRO A 94 7.54 -7.93 -11.29
N ALA A 95 6.72 -7.94 -10.23
CA ALA A 95 6.22 -6.75 -9.54
C ALA A 95 7.17 -6.22 -8.45
N TYR A 96 8.40 -6.73 -8.34
CA TYR A 96 9.37 -6.28 -7.35
C TYR A 96 9.56 -4.76 -7.38
N TRP A 97 9.44 -4.10 -6.22
CA TRP A 97 9.56 -2.65 -6.10
C TRP A 97 11.02 -2.14 -6.19
N GLY A 98 11.99 -3.05 -6.14
CA GLY A 98 13.41 -2.72 -6.09
C GLY A 98 13.94 -2.58 -4.66
N ASP A 99 15.26 -2.59 -4.54
CA ASP A 99 15.92 -2.32 -3.27
C ASP A 99 15.74 -0.85 -2.87
N VAL A 100 15.79 -0.61 -1.56
CA VAL A 100 15.63 0.72 -0.96
C VAL A 100 17.02 1.33 -0.83
N THR A 101 17.18 2.53 -1.36
CA THR A 101 18.45 3.25 -1.45
C THR A 101 18.37 4.60 -0.72
N ASP A 102 19.51 5.25 -0.54
CA ASP A 102 19.57 6.60 0.03
C ASP A 102 18.64 7.58 -0.68
N TYR A 103 18.03 8.48 0.10
CA TYR A 103 17.14 9.55 -0.34
C TYR A 103 15.93 9.10 -1.17
N ASN A 104 15.49 7.85 -0.98
CA ASN A 104 14.41 7.26 -1.77
C ASN A 104 13.04 7.44 -1.09
N GLN A 105 12.05 7.92 -1.83
CA GLN A 105 10.67 8.09 -1.35
C GLN A 105 10.06 6.79 -0.80
N ARG A 106 10.56 5.61 -1.23
CA ARG A 106 10.16 4.28 -0.72
C ARG A 106 10.21 4.19 0.81
N CYS A 107 11.09 4.92 1.48
CA CYS A 107 11.20 4.93 2.95
C CYS A 107 9.94 5.48 3.63
N VAL A 108 9.27 6.45 3.01
CA VAL A 108 8.03 7.03 3.55
C VAL A 108 6.92 5.99 3.52
N GLU A 109 6.83 5.23 2.43
CA GLU A 109 5.77 4.24 2.20
C GLU A 109 5.90 2.99 3.10
N MET A 110 7.10 2.70 3.61
CA MET A 110 7.34 1.62 4.58
C MET A 110 6.47 1.75 5.83
N SER A 111 6.16 2.97 6.25
CA SER A 111 5.37 3.22 7.47
C SER A 111 3.95 2.66 7.36
N ALA A 112 3.34 2.66 6.16
CA ALA A 112 2.03 2.07 5.94
C ALA A 112 2.05 0.53 6.10
N ILE A 113 3.14 -0.11 5.65
CA ILE A 113 3.35 -1.56 5.81
C ILE A 113 3.60 -1.89 7.28
N ALA A 114 4.47 -1.12 7.95
CA ALA A 114 4.75 -1.31 9.38
C ALA A 114 3.48 -1.17 10.23
N LEU A 115 2.62 -0.19 9.93
CA LEU A 115 1.34 -0.04 10.61
C LEU A 115 0.43 -1.26 10.40
N ALA A 116 0.33 -1.79 9.19
CA ALA A 116 -0.46 -2.99 8.90
C ALA A 116 0.03 -4.22 9.69
N ILE A 117 1.35 -4.35 9.87
CA ILE A 117 1.95 -5.41 10.68
C ILE A 117 1.57 -5.23 12.16
N VAL A 118 1.71 -4.02 12.70
CA VAL A 118 1.47 -3.75 14.14
C VAL A 118 -0.01 -3.90 14.52
N ASP A 119 -0.92 -3.39 13.68
CA ASP A 119 -2.35 -3.33 14.00
C ASP A 119 -3.09 -4.63 13.67
N HIS A 120 -2.67 -5.31 12.60
CA HIS A 120 -3.36 -6.48 12.05
C HIS A 120 -2.41 -7.64 11.68
N GLU A 121 -1.42 -7.92 12.54
CA GLU A 121 -0.36 -8.92 12.33
C GLU A 121 -0.88 -10.27 11.81
N ALA A 122 -1.99 -10.78 12.38
CA ALA A 122 -2.55 -12.08 12.04
C ALA A 122 -3.11 -12.15 10.62
N VAL A 123 -3.74 -11.08 10.13
CA VAL A 123 -4.37 -11.02 8.79
C VAL A 123 -3.36 -10.59 7.74
N PHE A 124 -2.36 -9.80 8.15
CA PHE A 124 -1.34 -9.26 7.26
C PHE A 124 -0.06 -10.11 7.29
N PHE A 125 0.82 -9.91 8.27
CA PHE A 125 2.16 -10.50 8.26
C PHE A 125 2.18 -12.01 8.45
N ARG A 126 1.43 -12.55 9.43
CA ARG A 126 1.40 -14.00 9.72
C ARG A 126 0.68 -14.82 8.65
N ALA A 127 -0.12 -14.17 7.82
CA ALA A 127 -0.81 -14.80 6.70
C ALA A 127 0.04 -14.85 5.42
N MET A 128 1.18 -14.15 5.37
CA MET A 128 2.15 -14.25 4.27
C MET A 128 2.89 -15.59 4.31
N SER A 129 3.46 -16.02 3.18
CA SER A 129 4.38 -17.17 3.16
C SER A 129 5.63 -16.90 3.99
N GLU A 130 6.38 -17.96 4.36
CA GLU A 130 7.66 -17.81 5.08
C GLU A 130 8.66 -16.96 4.29
N GLU A 131 8.70 -17.14 2.96
CA GLU A 131 9.51 -16.32 2.06
C GLU A 131 9.02 -14.87 2.03
N GLY A 132 7.70 -14.65 1.97
CA GLY A 132 7.08 -13.33 2.04
C GLY A 132 7.46 -12.58 3.30
N GLN A 133 7.33 -13.24 4.46
CA GLN A 133 7.72 -12.67 5.75
C GLN A 133 9.20 -12.30 5.79
N ALA A 134 10.08 -13.19 5.33
CA ALA A 134 11.52 -12.93 5.28
C ALA A 134 11.88 -11.75 4.34
N ASN A 135 11.24 -11.69 3.17
CA ASN A 135 11.43 -10.61 2.21
C ASN A 135 10.90 -9.27 2.74
N THR A 136 9.73 -9.26 3.40
CA THR A 136 9.18 -8.06 4.04
C THR A 136 10.10 -7.54 5.13
N VAL A 137 10.60 -8.42 6.00
CA VAL A 137 11.56 -8.03 7.05
C VAL A 137 12.83 -7.45 6.44
N ARG A 138 13.45 -8.14 5.47
CA ARG A 138 14.64 -7.64 4.77
C ARG A 138 14.40 -6.25 4.15
N TRP A 139 13.26 -6.07 3.49
CA TRP A 139 12.94 -4.83 2.79
C TRP A 139 12.72 -3.67 3.77
N LEU A 140 12.01 -3.90 4.88
CA LEU A 140 11.80 -2.89 5.93
C LEU A 140 13.11 -2.56 6.68
N GLN A 141 13.96 -3.55 6.94
CA GLN A 141 15.25 -3.36 7.61
C GLN A 141 16.20 -2.45 6.84
N ALA A 142 16.03 -2.30 5.53
CA ALA A 142 16.83 -1.37 4.73
C ALA A 142 16.75 0.08 5.27
N ALA A 143 15.63 0.47 5.88
CA ALA A 143 15.48 1.80 6.51
C ALA A 143 16.54 2.10 7.59
N SER A 144 17.08 1.07 8.25
CA SER A 144 18.12 1.23 9.28
C SER A 144 19.50 1.56 8.72
N TYR A 145 19.71 1.42 7.41
CA TYR A 145 21.03 1.49 6.79
C TYR A 145 21.16 2.57 5.70
N ILE A 146 20.09 3.31 5.43
CA ILE A 146 20.03 4.31 4.36
C ILE A 146 20.01 5.73 4.91
N GLN A 147 20.50 6.66 4.11
CA GLN A 147 20.42 8.09 4.39
C GLN A 147 19.03 8.63 4.04
N ILE A 148 18.39 9.23 5.04
CA ILE A 148 17.09 9.87 4.91
C ILE A 148 17.32 11.39 4.78
N PRO A 149 16.65 12.10 3.86
CA PRO A 149 16.78 13.55 3.80
C PRO A 149 16.35 14.16 5.14
N ASN A 150 17.08 15.18 5.59
CA ASN A 150 16.77 15.88 6.84
C ASN A 150 15.51 16.77 6.68
N ASN A 151 14.35 16.13 6.67
CA ASN A 151 13.04 16.73 6.50
C ASN A 151 11.97 15.90 7.24
N ASN A 152 10.69 16.13 6.90
CA ASN A 152 9.56 15.43 7.50
C ASN A 152 9.52 13.91 7.24
N TRP A 153 10.40 13.35 6.40
CA TRP A 153 10.47 11.90 6.18
C TRP A 153 10.93 11.15 7.44
N HIS A 154 11.60 11.84 8.36
CA HIS A 154 11.89 11.32 9.70
C HIS A 154 10.62 10.91 10.46
N PHE A 155 9.46 11.51 10.22
CA PHE A 155 8.21 11.10 10.90
C PHE A 155 7.80 9.66 10.59
N ALA A 156 8.15 9.15 9.41
CA ALA A 156 7.79 7.81 8.95
C ALA A 156 8.90 6.76 9.21
N THR A 157 10.07 7.19 9.68
CA THR A 157 11.30 6.38 9.61
C THR A 157 12.18 6.43 10.86
N SER A 158 11.88 7.29 11.83
CA SER A 158 12.63 7.36 13.09
C SER A 158 12.12 6.31 14.08
N ALA A 159 12.83 5.20 14.18
CA ALA A 159 12.75 4.25 15.31
C ALA A 159 14.00 4.37 16.18
#